data_AF-A0A257NQJ6-F1
#
_entry.id   AF-A0A257NQJ6-F1
#
_cell.length_a   1.000
_cell.length_b   1.000
_cell.length_c   1.000
_cell.angle_alpha   90.00
_cell.angle_beta   90.00
_cell.angle_gamma   90.00
#
_symmetry.space_group_name_H-M   'P 1'
#
loop_
_entity.id
_entity.type
_entity.pdbx_description
1 polymer ?
#
loop_
_entity_poly.entity_id
_entity_poly.type
_entity_poly.pdbx_seq_one_letter_code
_entity_poly.pdbx_strand_id
1 'polypeptide(L)' 'MDQNNSVPEEQRHHARSALGLPAEFKSGTEVYSVWIQDISLKGVRIKCPAEEINHIIPKSTGHLVILSDP' A
#
# COMPACT_ATOMS: atom_id res chain seq x y z
N MET A 1 -35.56 -7.91 19.20
CA MET A 1 -34.68 -6.91 18.57
C MET A 1 -33.31 -7.57 18.48
N ASP A 2 -33.05 -8.31 17.42
CA ASP A 2 -31.79 -9.01 17.23
C ASP A 2 -30.86 -8.13 16.40
N GLN A 3 -29.90 -7.49 17.06
CA GLN A 3 -28.79 -6.82 16.39
C GLN A 3 -27.90 -7.91 15.79
N ASN A 4 -28.15 -8.24 14.54
CA ASN A 4 -27.31 -9.09 13.74
C ASN A 4 -26.01 -8.31 13.46
N ASN A 5 -25.03 -8.42 14.36
CA ASN A 5 -23.67 -7.93 14.13
C ASN A 5 -23.02 -8.86 13.09
N SER A 6 -23.36 -8.64 11.82
CA SER A 6 -22.71 -9.27 10.68
C SER A 6 -21.24 -8.93 10.74
N VAL A 7 -20.43 -9.91 11.14
CA VAL A 7 -18.97 -9.84 11.04
C VAL A 7 -18.64 -9.56 9.57
N PRO A 8 -17.86 -8.52 9.24
CA PRO A 8 -17.47 -8.26 7.87
C PRO A 8 -16.77 -9.49 7.31
N GLU A 9 -17.36 -10.11 6.29
CA GLU A 9 -16.79 -11.28 5.64
C GLU A 9 -15.53 -10.82 4.86
N GLU A 10 -14.39 -11.46 5.12
CA GLU A 10 -13.11 -11.10 4.49
C GLU A 10 -13.15 -11.44 3.00
N GLN A 11 -13.18 -10.41 2.15
CA GLN A 11 -13.23 -10.58 0.69
C GLN A 11 -11.85 -10.85 0.06
N ARG A 12 -10.76 -10.76 0.82
CA ARG A 12 -9.41 -10.95 0.26
C ARG A 12 -8.99 -12.41 0.31
N HIS A 13 -8.55 -12.93 -0.82
CA HIS A 13 -7.97 -14.28 -0.92
C HIS A 13 -6.60 -14.41 -0.23
N HIS A 14 -5.90 -13.31 0.02
CA HIS A 14 -4.58 -13.33 0.65
C HIS A 14 -4.56 -12.45 1.89
N ALA A 15 -4.11 -13.04 3.00
CA ALA A 15 -3.83 -12.32 4.22
C ALA A 15 -2.77 -11.23 3.98
N ARG A 16 -2.91 -10.11 4.69
CA ARG A 16 -1.98 -8.98 4.64
C ARG A 16 -1.26 -8.87 5.98
N SER A 17 0.03 -8.57 5.94
CA SER A 17 0.85 -8.30 7.13
C SER A 17 1.10 -6.80 7.24
N ALA A 18 0.82 -6.22 8.40
CA ALA A 18 1.17 -4.83 8.69
C ALA A 18 2.70 -4.69 8.76
N LEU A 19 3.25 -3.68 8.08
CA LEU A 19 4.71 -3.50 7.97
C LEU A 19 5.16 -2.15 8.54
N GLY A 20 4.48 -1.06 8.19
CA GLY A 20 4.77 0.27 8.73
C GLY A 20 6.18 0.78 8.42
N LEU A 21 6.71 0.55 7.22
CA LEU A 21 8.08 0.92 6.85
C LEU A 21 8.13 2.12 5.88
N PRO A 22 9.13 3.00 5.99
CA PRO A 22 9.41 4.00 4.98
C PRO A 22 9.92 3.34 3.68
N ALA A 23 9.52 3.90 2.54
CA ALA A 23 9.93 3.42 1.23
C ALA A 23 9.97 4.56 0.20
N GLU A 24 10.68 4.32 -0.90
CA GLU A 24 10.56 5.13 -2.12
C GLU A 24 9.72 4.36 -3.15
N PHE A 25 8.75 5.05 -3.75
CA PHE A 25 8.06 4.55 -4.94
C PHE A 25 8.60 5.28 -6.17
N LYS A 26 9.13 4.54 -7.13
CA LYS A 26 9.71 5.04 -8.38
C LYS A 26 8.77 4.70 -9.52
N SER A 27 8.21 5.71 -10.17
CA SER A 27 7.38 5.52 -11.36
C SER A 27 7.90 6.37 -12.51
N GLY A 28 8.41 5.72 -13.55
CA GLY A 28 9.10 6.41 -14.64
C GLY A 28 10.33 7.17 -14.12
N THR A 29 10.29 8.50 -14.22
CA THR A 29 11.38 9.39 -13.75
C THR A 29 11.10 10.02 -12.38
N GLU A 30 9.90 9.81 -11.83
CA GLU A 30 9.47 10.42 -10.59
C GLU A 30 9.74 9.48 -9.41
N VAL A 31 10.11 10.08 -8.28
CA VAL A 31 10.37 9.37 -7.02
C VAL A 31 9.51 9.99 -5.94
N TYR A 32 8.79 9.14 -5.23
CA TYR A 32 7.82 9.51 -4.21
C TYR A 32 8.22 8.93 -2.87
N SER A 33 8.18 9.74 -1.82
CA SER A 33 8.43 9.28 -0.45
C SER A 33 7.13 8.72 0.13
N VAL A 34 7.10 7.41 0.40
CA VAL A 34 5.88 6.72 0.80
C VAL A 34 6.09 5.88 2.05
N TRP A 35 4.97 5.49 2.68
CA TRP A 35 4.98 4.55 3.79
C TRP A 35 4.24 3.28 3.41
N ILE A 36 4.87 2.12 3.56
CA ILE A 36 4.22 0.82 3.42
C ILE A 36 3.37 0.59 4.65
N GLN A 37 2.05 0.58 4.47
CA GLN A 37 1.13 0.25 5.55
C GLN A 37 1.13 -1.26 5.79
N ASP A 38 0.98 -2.04 4.72
CA ASP A 38 0.89 -3.49 4.76
C ASP A 38 1.26 -4.14 3.41
N ILE A 39 1.58 -5.43 3.43
CA ILE A 39 1.97 -6.23 2.27
C ILE A 39 1.26 -7.58 2.25
N SER A 40 1.05 -8.14 1.06
CA SER A 40 0.57 -9.50 0.81
C SER A 40 1.31 -10.13 -0.37
N LEU A 41 1.03 -11.40 -0.63
CA LEU A 41 1.58 -12.11 -1.79
C LEU A 41 1.20 -11.50 -3.15
N LYS A 42 0.17 -10.65 -3.21
CA LYS A 42 -0.33 -10.09 -4.48
C LYS A 42 -0.20 -8.57 -4.58
N GLY A 43 0.32 -7.91 -3.55
CA GLY A 43 0.49 -6.47 -3.60
C GLY A 43 0.76 -5.83 -2.25
N VAL A 44 1.04 -4.54 -2.32
CA VAL A 44 1.42 -3.67 -1.21
C VAL A 44 0.41 -2.54 -1.10
N ARG A 45 0.13 -2.08 0.13
CA ARG A 45 -0.62 -0.85 0.37
C ARG A 45 0.35 0.20 0.87
N ILE A 46 0.46 1.28 0.11
CA ILE A 46 1.29 2.44 0.48
C ILE A 46 0.40 3.63 0.84
N LYS A 47 0.91 4.49 1.70
CA LYS A 47 0.36 5.80 2.01
C LYS A 47 1.31 6.85 1.44
N CYS A 48 0.81 7.68 0.55
CA CYS A 48 1.53 8.83 -0.01
C CYS A 48 1.04 10.14 0.64
N PRO A 49 1.86 11.18 0.72
CA PRO A 49 1.41 12.55 0.99
C PRO A 49 0.37 12.98 -0.05
N ALA A 50 -0.67 13.72 0.37
CA ALA A 50 -1.83 14.04 -0.47
C ALA A 50 -1.47 14.83 -1.74
N GLU A 51 -0.35 15.57 -1.72
CA GLU A 51 0.15 16.37 -2.85
C GLU A 51 0.70 15.52 -4.00
N GLU A 52 1.13 14.28 -3.71
CA GLU A 52 1.80 13.39 -4.67
C GLU A 52 0.85 12.42 -5.39
N ILE A 53 -0.39 12.27 -4.90
CA ILE A 53 -1.34 11.24 -5.38
C ILE A 53 -1.80 11.51 -6.82
N ASN A 54 -1.91 12.78 -7.23
CA ASN A 54 -2.39 13.15 -8.56
C ASN A 54 -1.45 12.72 -9.70
N HIS A 55 -0.22 12.34 -9.38
CA HIS A 55 0.82 12.01 -10.35
C HIS A 55 1.03 10.50 -10.54
N ILE A 56 0.45 9.66 -9.66
CA ILE A 56 0.62 8.20 -9.76
C ILE A 56 -0.32 7.64 -10.82
N ILE A 57 0.21 7.42 -12.03
CA ILE A 57 -0.53 6.86 -13.17
C ILE A 57 -0.80 5.36 -12.91
N PRO A 58 -2.06 4.91 -12.78
CA PRO A 58 -2.41 3.53 -12.37
C PRO A 58 -1.99 2.41 -13.33
N LYS A 59 -1.46 2.74 -14.51
CA LYS A 59 -1.05 1.79 -15.55
C LYS A 59 0.47 1.73 -15.77
N SER A 60 1.23 2.48 -14.97
CA SER A 60 2.69 2.44 -15.02
C SER A 60 3.23 1.37 -14.08
N THR A 61 4.25 0.63 -14.52
CA THR A 61 5.00 -0.24 -13.59
C THR A 61 5.87 0.66 -12.73
N GLY A 62 5.68 0.58 -11.41
CA GLY A 62 6.51 1.29 -10.45
C GLY A 62 7.31 0.34 -9.58
N HIS A 63 8.51 0.77 -9.19
CA HIS A 63 9.40 0.03 -8.31
C HIS A 63 9.29 0.58 -6.89
N LEU A 64 9.25 -0.31 -5.90
CA LEU A 64 9.24 0.06 -4.49
C LEU A 64 10.57 -0.33 -3.85
N VAL A 65 11.24 0.63 -3.21
CA VAL A 65 12.49 0.41 -2.47
C VAL A 65 12.21 0.65 -0.99
N ILE A 66 12.37 -0.39 -0.17
CA ILE A 66 12.21 -0.27 1.28
C ILE A 66 13.45 0.43 1.84
N LEU A 67 13.25 1.50 2.60
CA LEU A 67 14.33 2.32 3.17
C LEU A 67 14.69 1.92 4.60
N SER A 68 14.33 0.72 5.03
CA SER A 68 14.70 0.22 6.35
C SER A 68 16.22 0.03 6.42
N ASP A 69 16.84 0.55 7.48
CA ASP A 69 18.22 0.21 7.79
C ASP A 69 18.38 -1.32 7.88
N PRO A 70 19.51 -1.89 7.40
CA PRO A 70 19.73 -3.32 7.27
C PRO A 70 19.63 -4.09 8.60
#